data_AF-A0A2W6RDW1-F1
#
_entry.id   AF-A0A2W6RDW1-F1
#
_cell.length_a   1.000
_cell.length_b   1.000
_cell.length_c   1.000
_cell.angle_alpha   90.00
_cell.angle_beta   90.00
_cell.angle_gamma   90.00
#
_symmetry.space_group_name_H-M   'P 1'
#
loop_
_entity.id
_entity.type
_entity.pdbx_description
1 polymer ?
#
loop_
_entity_poly.entity_id
_entity_poly.type
_entity_poly.pdbx_seq_one_letter_code
_entity_poly.pdbx_strand_id
1 'polypeptide(L)'
;MRAPVLTQKRARSLRRTMSLPEVLIWRRIRGHGFRRQHACGAYILDFYRARDQLCIEIDGQQHDLTYDARRDAWLAEKGVRTLRIPATAALNRLWVANTP
;
A
#
# COMPACT_ATOMS: atom_id res chain seq x y z
N MET A 1 2.58 0.03 14.68
CA MET A 1 1.39 0.83 15.08
C MET A 1 0.19 -0.08 15.15
N ARG A 2 -0.54 -0.10 16.28
CA ARG A 2 -1.70 -0.96 16.44
C ARG A 2 -2.91 -0.30 15.77
N ALA A 3 -3.56 -1.00 14.85
CA ALA A 3 -4.77 -0.52 14.19
C ALA A 3 -6.03 -0.94 14.98
N PRO A 4 -7.11 -0.14 14.96
CA PRO A 4 -8.40 -0.53 15.55
C PRO A 4 -8.93 -1.85 14.98
N VAL A 5 -9.79 -2.54 15.74
CA VAL A 5 -10.38 -3.84 15.32
C VAL A 5 -11.09 -3.73 13.97
N LEU A 6 -11.80 -2.61 13.73
CA LEU A 6 -12.49 -2.37 12.46
C LEU A 6 -11.51 -2.27 11.29
N THR A 7 -10.42 -1.52 11.43
CA THR A 7 -9.37 -1.41 10.40
C THR A 7 -8.70 -2.76 10.12
N GLN A 8 -8.45 -3.55 11.16
CA GLN A 8 -7.91 -4.91 11.01
C GLN A 8 -8.88 -5.85 10.27
N LYS A 9 -10.19 -5.78 10.57
CA LYS A 9 -11.24 -6.54 9.86
C LYS A 9 -11.32 -6.15 8.39
N ARG A 10 -11.34 -4.84 8.09
CA ARG A 10 -11.33 -4.30 6.72
C ARG A 10 -10.08 -4.78 5.96
N ALA A 11 -8.89 -4.66 6.55
CA ALA A 11 -7.66 -5.15 5.96
C ALA A 11 -7.71 -6.65 5.63
N ARG A 12 -8.30 -7.47 6.51
CA ARG A 12 -8.49 -8.91 6.24
C ARG A 12 -9.44 -9.17 5.07
N SER A 13 -10.50 -8.36 4.91
CA SER A 13 -11.41 -8.44 3.77
C SER A 13 -10.69 -8.07 2.47
N LEU A 14 -9.96 -6.94 2.45
CA LEU A 14 -9.21 -6.48 1.27
C LEU A 14 -8.15 -7.49 0.81
N ARG A 15 -7.53 -8.25 1.73
CA ARG A 15 -6.64 -9.35 1.36
C ARG A 15 -7.31 -10.45 0.53
N ARG A 16 -8.64 -10.57 0.53
CA ARG A 16 -9.37 -11.56 -0.27
C ARG A 16 -9.87 -10.98 -1.58
N THR A 17 -9.90 -9.66 -1.71
CA THR A 17 -10.55 -8.94 -2.82
C THR A 17 -9.61 -7.88 -3.40
N MET A 18 -8.33 -8.24 -3.63
CA MET A 18 -7.37 -7.33 -4.26
C MET A 18 -7.75 -7.08 -5.73
N SER A 19 -7.50 -5.87 -6.21
CA SER A 19 -7.66 -5.54 -7.63
C SER A 19 -6.63 -6.27 -8.51
N LEU A 20 -6.87 -6.35 -9.83
CA LEU A 20 -5.90 -6.95 -10.76
C LEU A 20 -4.52 -6.27 -10.72
N PRO A 21 -4.41 -4.92 -10.74
CA PRO A 21 -3.14 -4.21 -10.53
C PRO A 21 -2.40 -4.64 -9.25
N GLU A 22 -3.11 -4.69 -8.11
CA GLU A 22 -2.53 -5.15 -6.84
C GLU A 22 -2.05 -6.59 -6.92
N VAL A 23 -2.82 -7.51 -7.53
CA VAL A 23 -2.42 -8.91 -7.70
C VAL A 23 -1.13 -9.03 -8.50
N LEU A 24 -1.00 -8.25 -9.58
CA LEU A 24 0.20 -8.26 -10.44
C LEU A 24 1.45 -7.76 -9.69
N ILE A 25 1.30 -6.74 -8.85
CA ILE A 25 2.41 -6.23 -8.03
C ILE A 25 2.72 -7.19 -6.89
N TRP A 26 1.70 -7.70 -6.20
CA TRP A 26 1.87 -8.66 -5.11
C TRP A 26 2.67 -9.89 -5.54
N ARG A 27 2.41 -10.41 -6.74
CA ARG A 27 3.16 -11.54 -7.30
C ARG A 27 4.67 -11.28 -7.43
N ARG A 28 5.07 -10.02 -7.64
CA ARG A 28 6.48 -9.62 -7.79
C ARG A 28 7.18 -9.38 -6.46
N ILE A 29 6.46 -8.82 -5.48
CA ILE A 29 7.08 -8.41 -4.21
C ILE A 29 6.88 -9.41 -3.06
N ARG A 30 5.99 -10.40 -3.22
CA ARG A 30 5.83 -11.47 -2.24
C ARG A 30 7.17 -12.19 -2.02
N GLY A 31 7.52 -12.44 -0.77
CA GLY A 31 8.82 -13.03 -0.40
C GLY A 31 9.90 -12.00 -0.07
N HIS A 32 9.75 -10.73 -0.48
CA HIS A 32 10.71 -9.66 -0.17
C HIS A 32 10.35 -8.88 1.11
N GLY A 33 9.72 -9.54 2.08
CA GLY A 33 9.32 -8.93 3.37
C GLY A 33 8.13 -7.97 3.31
N PHE A 34 7.46 -7.85 2.16
CA PHE A 34 6.23 -7.06 2.03
C PHE A 34 5.02 -7.78 2.62
N ARG A 35 4.15 -7.01 3.26
CA ARG A 35 2.82 -7.39 3.73
C ARG A 35 1.80 -6.66 2.87
N ARG A 36 0.79 -7.38 2.37
CA ARG A 36 -0.32 -6.77 1.62
C ARG A 36 -1.47 -6.35 2.52
N GLN A 37 -2.14 -5.25 2.16
CA GLN A 37 -3.29 -4.69 2.86
C GLN A 37 -2.99 -4.59 4.37
N HIS A 38 -1.94 -3.85 4.72
CA HIS A 38 -1.41 -3.72 6.07
C HIS A 38 -2.17 -2.65 6.84
N ALA A 39 -2.84 -3.04 7.92
CA ALA A 39 -3.52 -2.09 8.80
C ALA A 39 -2.48 -1.29 9.60
N CYS A 40 -2.46 0.03 9.42
CA CYS A 40 -1.55 0.97 10.04
C CYS A 40 -2.34 2.14 10.65
N GLY A 41 -2.61 2.07 11.96
CA GLY A 41 -3.46 3.08 12.62
C GLY A 41 -4.85 3.14 12.00
N ALA A 42 -5.26 4.33 11.54
CA ALA A 42 -6.54 4.54 10.86
C ALA A 42 -6.54 4.08 9.39
N TYR A 43 -5.35 3.86 8.80
CA TYR A 43 -5.19 3.60 7.38
C TYR A 43 -4.90 2.13 7.09
N ILE A 44 -5.16 1.73 5.84
CA ILE A 44 -4.75 0.43 5.30
C ILE A 44 -3.82 0.73 4.14
N LEU A 45 -2.63 0.14 4.18
CA LEU A 45 -1.60 0.31 3.17
C LEU A 45 -1.64 -0.85 2.20
N ASP A 46 -1.62 -0.61 0.89
CA ASP A 46 -1.73 -1.68 -0.10
C ASP A 46 -0.59 -2.68 0.05
N PHE A 47 0.64 -2.18 0.17
CA PHE A 47 1.80 -2.98 0.56
C PHE A 47 2.69 -2.24 1.54
N TYR A 48 3.21 -2.97 2.53
CA TYR A 48 4.09 -2.40 3.55
C TYR A 48 5.26 -3.33 3.86
N ARG A 49 6.48 -2.77 3.85
CA ARG A 49 7.71 -3.45 4.28
C ARG A 49 8.26 -2.75 5.51
N ALA A 50 8.19 -3.45 6.65
CA ALA A 50 8.55 -2.88 7.95
C ALA A 50 10.04 -2.51 8.06
N ARG A 51 10.93 -3.30 7.43
CA ARG A 51 12.39 -3.10 7.50
C ARG A 51 12.81 -1.70 7.02
N ASP A 52 12.15 -1.18 6.00
CA ASP A 52 12.54 0.09 5.36
C ASP A 52 11.49 1.20 5.55
N GLN A 53 10.50 0.92 6.40
CA GLN A 53 9.31 1.74 6.61
C GLN A 53 8.71 2.21 5.29
N LEU A 54 8.58 1.30 4.32
CA LEU A 54 8.13 1.60 2.97
C LEU A 54 6.71 1.12 2.77
N CYS A 55 5.85 2.05 2.37
CA CYS A 55 4.51 1.85 1.87
C CYS A 55 4.51 1.94 0.34
N ILE A 56 3.86 0.99 -0.34
CA ILE A 56 3.58 1.07 -1.77
C ILE A 56 2.07 1.11 -1.94
N GLU A 57 1.58 2.12 -2.66
CA GLU A 57 0.16 2.37 -2.93
C GLU A 57 -0.14 2.25 -4.41
N ILE A 58 -1.25 1.61 -4.76
CA ILE A 58 -1.68 1.45 -6.15
C ILE A 58 -2.75 2.50 -6.45
N ASP A 59 -2.39 3.52 -7.22
CA ASP A 59 -3.26 4.66 -7.49
C ASP A 59 -4.17 4.40 -8.70
N GLY A 60 -5.47 4.37 -8.44
CA GLY A 60 -6.52 4.12 -9.42
C GLY A 60 -7.14 5.36 -10.07
N GLN A 61 -6.56 6.56 -9.91
CA GLN A 61 -7.02 7.83 -10.50
C GLN A 61 -8.26 8.48 -9.87
N GLN A 62 -8.75 8.00 -8.73
CA GLN A 62 -9.86 8.62 -7.96
C GLN A 62 -9.44 8.87 -6.51
N HIS A 63 -8.58 9.87 -6.29
CA HIS A 63 -8.16 10.24 -4.94
C HIS A 63 -8.72 11.62 -4.56
N ASP A 64 -9.36 11.70 -3.39
CA ASP A 64 -9.65 12.97 -2.73
C ASP A 64 -8.32 13.55 -2.22
N LEU A 65 -7.84 14.59 -2.89
CA LEU A 65 -6.56 15.23 -2.64
C LEU A 65 -6.37 15.64 -1.17
N THR A 66 -7.46 16.03 -0.50
CA THR A 66 -7.46 16.46 0.91
C THR A 66 -7.31 15.29 1.87
N TYR A 67 -7.98 14.17 1.59
CA TYR A 67 -7.82 12.93 2.35
C TYR A 67 -6.40 12.38 2.20
N ASP A 68 -5.87 12.41 0.98
CA ASP A 68 -4.53 11.95 0.65
C ASP A 68 -3.45 12.77 1.36
N ALA A 69 -3.57 14.10 1.38
CA ALA A 69 -2.61 14.96 2.08
C ALA A 69 -2.55 14.66 3.59
N ARG A 70 -3.71 14.46 4.23
CA ARG A 70 -3.77 14.11 5.67
C ARG A 70 -3.15 12.74 5.93
N ARG A 71 -3.45 11.77 5.06
CA ARG A 71 -2.89 10.42 5.13
C ARG A 71 -1.37 10.44 4.99
N ASP A 72 -0.85 11.15 4.01
CA ASP A 72 0.59 11.23 3.75
C ASP A 72 1.32 11.93 4.90
N ALA A 73 0.78 13.05 5.40
CA ALA A 73 1.34 13.73 6.56
C ALA A 73 1.39 12.81 7.78
N TRP A 74 0.31 12.07 8.04
CA TRP A 74 0.27 11.11 9.14
C TRP A 74 1.29 9.98 8.96
N LEU A 75 1.44 9.43 7.75
CA LEU A 75 2.44 8.39 7.48
C LEU A 75 3.87 8.91 7.64
N ALA A 76 4.15 10.12 7.14
CA ALA A 76 5.45 10.77 7.26
C ALA A 76 5.82 11.03 8.73
N GLU A 77 4.87 11.48 9.56
CA GLU A 77 5.06 11.65 11.01
C GLU A 77 5.45 10.34 11.71
N LYS A 78 5.04 9.19 11.15
CA LYS A 78 5.39 7.85 11.65
C LYS A 78 6.62 7.24 10.98
N GLY A 79 7.36 8.04 10.21
CA GLY A 79 8.56 7.64 9.48
C GLY A 79 8.29 6.70 8.30
N VAL A 80 7.04 6.60 7.84
CA VAL A 80 6.67 5.74 6.72
C VAL A 80 6.79 6.52 5.42
N ARG A 81 7.64 6.04 4.51
CA ARG A 81 7.77 6.57 3.15
C ARG A 81 6.72 5.94 2.24
N THR A 82 6.13 6.73 1.36
CA THR A 82 5.09 6.27 0.43
C THR A 82 5.59 6.32 -1.01
N LEU A 83 5.51 5.20 -1.72
CA LEU A 83 5.70 5.11 -3.16
C LEU A 83 4.35 4.84 -3.82
N ARG A 84 3.90 5.75 -4.69
CA ARG A 84 2.67 5.56 -5.47
C ARG A 84 2.99 4.97 -6.83
N ILE A 85 2.28 3.91 -7.20
CA ILE A 85 2.36 3.26 -8.51
C ILE A 85 1.00 3.45 -9.19
N PRO A 86 0.94 4.13 -10.34
CA PRO A 86 -0.30 4.20 -11.11
C PRO A 86 -0.77 2.79 -11.51
N ALA A 87 -2.06 2.52 -11.37
CA ALA A 87 -2.66 1.24 -11.74
C ALA A 87 -2.36 0.88 -13.21
N THR A 88 -2.33 1.88 -14.09
CA THR A 88 -1.95 1.74 -15.50
C THR A 88 -0.50 1.24 -15.68
N ALA A 89 0.44 1.73 -14.88
CA ALA A 89 1.83 1.28 -14.90
C ALA A 89 1.97 -0.18 -14.43
N ALA A 90 1.18 -0.57 -13.42
CA ALA A 90 1.11 -1.95 -12.94
C ALA A 90 0.58 -2.91 -14.03
N LEU A 91 -0.44 -2.49 -14.76
CA LEU A 91 -1.06 -3.26 -15.84
C LEU A 91 -0.13 -3.41 -17.05
N ASN A 92 0.55 -2.34 -17.43
CA ASN A 92 1.51 -2.34 -18.55
C ASN A 92 2.84 -3.04 -18.23
N ARG A 93 2.99 -3.59 -17.00
CA ARG A 93 4.22 -4.23 -16.49
C ARG A 93 5.45 -3.32 -16.50
N LEU A 94 5.25 -2.00 -16.59
CA LEU A 94 6.33 -1.00 -16.63
C LEU A 94 6.97 -0.77 -15.27
N TRP A 95 6.30 -1.18 -14.19
CA TRP A 95 6.91 -1.18 -12.87
C TRP A 95 7.90 -2.33 -12.73
N VAL A 96 9.20 -2.00 -12.75
CA VAL A 96 10.30 -2.91 -12.45
C VAL A 96 10.82 -2.59 -11.06
N ALA A 97 10.76 -3.55 -10.14
CA ALA A 97 11.27 -3.44 -8.78
C ALA A 97 12.80 -3.50 -8.75
N ASN A 98 13.49 -2.59 -9.47
CA ASN A 98 14.91 -2.34 -9.26
C ASN A 98 15.04 -1.24 -8.20
N THR A 99 14.91 -1.66 -6.94
CA THR A 99 15.39 -0.84 -5.81
C THR A 99 16.43 -1.69 -5.11
N PRO A 100 17.65 -1.18 -4.87
CA PRO A 100 18.81 -1.94 -4.40
C PRO A 100 18.55 -2.67 -3.06
#